data_AF-A0A2S6PM07-F1
#
_entry.id   AF-A0A2S6PM07-F1
#
_cell.length_a   1.000
_cell.length_b   1.000
_cell.length_c   1.000
_cell.angle_alpha   90.00
_cell.angle_beta   90.00
_cell.angle_gamma   90.00
#
_symmetry.space_group_name_H-M   'P 1'
#
loop_
_entity.id
_entity.type
_entity.pdbx_description
1 polymer ?
#
loop_
_entity_poly.entity_id
_entity_poly.type
_entity_poly.pdbx_seq_one_letter_code
_entity_poly.pdbx_strand_id
1 'polypeptide(L)'
;MKIFRAMRFFRFLTTARPRLLGGAYSGPTRVNVSSIPGGAVLHLDHHLVRVVLELAEQFTEDPDGVGDQLREIDALSNPAKDSHAEHERDQLVDELLEQVGGTHLRLHGDQVRRVAELLLSSNGAGTVIAMPRQRQAGAA
;
A
#
# COMPACT_ATOMS: atom_id res chain seq x y z
N MET A 1 15.15 20.95 25.92
CA MET A 1 15.92 20.75 24.67
C MET A 1 15.49 19.51 23.84
N LYS A 2 14.27 18.94 24.00
CA LYS A 2 13.79 17.78 23.23
C LYS A 2 12.71 18.12 22.17
N ILE A 3 11.96 19.21 22.37
CA ILE A 3 10.79 19.60 21.54
C ILE A 3 11.21 20.19 20.18
N PHE A 4 12.36 20.85 20.10
CA PHE A 4 12.84 21.49 18.86
C PHE A 4 13.33 20.50 17.79
N ARG A 5 13.67 19.25 18.14
CA ARG A 5 14.07 18.22 17.14
C ARG A 5 12.86 17.58 16.45
N ALA A 6 11.78 17.32 17.17
CA ALA A 6 10.56 16.73 16.61
C ALA A 6 9.90 17.66 15.57
N MET A 7 9.87 18.97 15.84
CA MET A 7 9.27 19.95 14.92
C MET A 7 10.04 20.12 13.60
N ARG A 8 11.36 19.92 13.59
CA ARG A 8 12.18 19.96 12.36
C ARG A 8 12.01 18.71 11.49
N PHE A 9 11.74 17.56 12.09
CA PHE A 9 11.42 16.31 11.38
C PHE A 9 10.05 16.41 10.69
N PHE A 10 9.04 16.94 11.41
CA PHE A 10 7.68 17.13 10.87
C PHE A 10 7.59 18.17 9.75
N ARG A 11 8.40 19.24 9.81
CA ARG A 11 8.46 20.25 8.75
C ARG A 11 9.23 19.78 7.50
N PHE A 12 10.00 18.70 7.59
CA PHE A 12 10.71 18.09 6.46
C PHE A 12 9.82 17.09 5.69
N LEU A 13 8.96 16.36 6.42
CA LEU A 13 7.97 15.42 5.85
C LEU A 13 6.90 16.11 4.99
N THR A 14 6.62 17.39 5.25
CA THR A 14 5.54 18.15 4.57
C THR A 14 6.00 18.93 3.33
N THR A 15 7.30 18.99 3.04
CA THR A 15 7.84 19.80 1.91
C THR A 15 8.57 18.99 0.83
N ALA A 16 8.85 17.71 1.05
CA ALA A 16 9.53 16.91 0.04
C ALA A 16 8.51 16.21 -0.86
N ARG A 17 8.34 16.72 -2.08
CA ARG A 17 7.55 16.03 -3.11
C ARG A 17 8.13 14.62 -3.32
N PRO A 18 7.29 13.57 -3.35
CA PRO A 18 7.73 12.23 -3.70
C PRO A 18 8.45 12.25 -5.05
N ARG A 19 9.63 11.63 -5.12
CA ARG A 19 10.35 11.45 -6.38
C ARG A 19 10.12 10.03 -6.88
N LEU A 20 9.48 9.89 -8.03
CA LEU A 20 9.26 8.58 -8.65
C LEU A 20 10.61 7.90 -8.93
N LEU A 21 10.79 6.68 -8.39
CA LEU A 21 11.97 5.84 -8.64
C LEU A 21 11.73 4.89 -9.82
N GLY A 22 10.49 4.42 -9.98
CA GLY A 22 10.07 3.52 -11.05
C GLY A 22 8.95 2.61 -10.60
N GLY A 23 8.70 1.55 -11.35
CA GLY A 23 7.71 0.54 -11.00
C GLY A 23 8.10 -0.90 -11.32
N ALA A 24 7.30 -1.81 -10.79
CA ALA A 24 7.38 -3.26 -10.97
C ALA A 24 6.10 -3.74 -11.67
N TYR A 25 6.22 -4.09 -12.94
CA TYR A 25 5.09 -4.33 -13.86
C TYR A 25 4.95 -5.79 -14.32
N SER A 26 5.80 -6.68 -13.84
CA SER A 26 5.82 -8.10 -14.25
C SER A 26 4.75 -8.96 -13.58
N GLY A 27 3.98 -8.41 -12.63
CA GLY A 27 2.89 -9.10 -11.93
C GLY A 27 1.50 -8.56 -12.27
N PRO A 28 0.44 -9.17 -11.71
CA PRO A 28 -0.95 -8.83 -12.02
C PRO A 28 -1.32 -7.42 -11.56
N THR A 29 -0.67 -6.92 -10.53
CA THR A 29 -0.88 -5.57 -10.00
C THR A 29 0.36 -4.73 -10.22
N ARG A 30 0.26 -3.60 -10.90
CA ARG A 30 1.39 -2.68 -11.06
C ARG A 30 1.69 -1.97 -9.73
N VAL A 31 2.95 -1.94 -9.33
CA VAL A 31 3.40 -1.20 -8.13
C VAL A 31 4.43 -0.17 -8.54
N ASN A 32 4.15 1.11 -8.27
CA ASN A 32 5.15 2.15 -8.42
C ASN A 32 5.71 2.52 -7.05
N VAL A 33 6.99 2.93 -7.02
CA VAL A 33 7.66 3.35 -5.80
C VAL A 33 8.23 4.75 -6.00
N SER A 34 7.95 5.64 -5.06
CA SER A 34 8.61 6.94 -4.96
C SER A 34 9.46 7.02 -3.72
N SER A 35 10.56 7.77 -3.75
CA SER A 35 11.31 8.10 -2.55
C SER A 35 10.75 9.36 -1.89
N ILE A 36 10.83 9.35 -0.56
CA ILE A 36 10.63 10.51 0.29
C ILE A 36 11.80 10.54 1.29
N PRO A 37 12.07 11.68 1.95
CA PRO A 37 13.08 11.70 2.98
C PRO A 37 12.81 10.67 4.08
N GLY A 38 13.75 9.75 4.28
CA GLY A 38 13.66 8.71 5.29
C GLY A 38 12.72 7.55 4.94
N GLY A 39 12.30 7.40 3.68
CA GLY A 39 11.46 6.25 3.30
C GLY A 39 10.99 6.21 1.85
N ALA A 40 9.92 5.46 1.63
CA ALA A 40 9.31 5.23 0.33
C ALA A 40 7.79 5.41 0.38
N VAL A 41 7.21 5.70 -0.77
CA VAL A 41 5.78 5.65 -1.03
C VAL A 41 5.52 4.53 -2.03
N LEU A 42 4.66 3.58 -1.66
CA LEU A 42 4.14 2.54 -2.54
C LEU A 42 2.82 3.03 -3.13
N HIS A 43 2.77 3.15 -4.45
CA HIS A 43 1.58 3.53 -5.19
C HIS A 43 0.80 2.29 -5.57
N LEU A 44 -0.40 2.16 -5.02
CA LEU A 44 -1.27 0.98 -5.12
C LEU A 44 -2.51 1.24 -5.98
N ASP A 45 -2.51 2.29 -6.81
CA ASP A 45 -3.68 2.72 -7.60
C ASP A 45 -4.27 1.56 -8.42
N HIS A 46 -3.42 0.74 -9.03
CA HIS A 46 -3.86 -0.40 -9.82
C HIS A 46 -4.53 -1.49 -8.96
N HIS A 47 -4.10 -1.65 -7.70
CA HIS A 47 -4.77 -2.55 -6.76
C HIS A 47 -6.12 -2.00 -6.36
N LEU A 48 -6.17 -0.73 -5.99
CA LEU A 48 -7.39 -0.05 -5.54
C LEU A 48 -8.44 -0.01 -6.65
N VAL A 49 -8.06 0.23 -7.90
CA VAL A 49 -8.97 0.14 -9.05
C VAL A 49 -9.60 -1.25 -9.12
N ARG A 50 -8.82 -2.32 -8.97
CA ARG A 50 -9.35 -3.69 -8.97
C ARG A 50 -10.32 -3.92 -7.82
N VAL A 51 -9.98 -3.47 -6.61
CA VAL A 51 -10.83 -3.61 -5.41
C VAL A 51 -12.17 -2.87 -5.61
N VAL A 52 -12.14 -1.66 -6.18
CA VAL A 52 -13.35 -0.89 -6.47
C VAL A 52 -14.22 -1.56 -7.54
N LEU A 53 -13.60 -2.15 -8.57
CA LEU A 53 -14.34 -2.89 -9.59
C LEU A 53 -15.00 -4.15 -9.02
N GLU A 54 -14.29 -4.90 -8.18
CA GLU A 54 -14.84 -6.07 -7.47
C GLU A 54 -16.01 -5.68 -6.56
N LEU A 55 -15.87 -4.58 -5.80
CA LEU A 55 -16.95 -4.06 -4.98
C LEU A 55 -18.19 -3.68 -5.82
N ALA A 56 -17.97 -3.08 -7.00
CA ALA A 56 -19.07 -2.70 -7.90
C ALA A 56 -19.77 -3.92 -8.51
N GLU A 57 -19.03 -4.98 -8.82
CA GLU A 57 -19.58 -6.26 -9.27
C GLU A 57 -20.42 -6.90 -8.17
N GLN A 58 -19.88 -7.03 -6.95
CA GLN A 58 -20.61 -7.57 -5.80
C GLN A 58 -21.86 -6.76 -5.46
N PHE A 59 -21.78 -5.41 -5.52
CA PHE A 59 -22.96 -4.56 -5.33
C PHE A 59 -24.02 -4.76 -6.43
N THR A 60 -23.61 -5.10 -7.65
CA THR A 60 -24.56 -5.41 -8.74
C THR A 60 -25.26 -6.75 -8.50
N GLU A 61 -24.55 -7.72 -7.91
CA GLU A 61 -25.09 -9.05 -7.58
C GLU A 61 -25.98 -9.04 -6.34
N ASP A 62 -25.61 -8.29 -5.30
CA ASP A 62 -26.35 -8.13 -4.04
C ASP A 62 -26.32 -6.67 -3.55
N PRO A 63 -27.20 -5.80 -4.10
CA PRO A 63 -27.24 -4.39 -3.74
C PRO A 63 -27.63 -4.15 -2.28
N ASP A 64 -28.50 -5.00 -1.74
CA ASP A 64 -29.00 -4.85 -0.38
C ASP A 64 -27.93 -5.27 0.62
N GLY A 65 -27.28 -6.43 0.43
CA GLY A 65 -26.22 -6.92 1.33
C GLY A 65 -25.02 -5.96 1.40
N VAL A 66 -24.43 -5.63 0.25
CA VAL A 66 -23.29 -4.69 0.20
C VAL A 66 -23.71 -3.29 0.64
N GLY A 67 -24.92 -2.85 0.28
CA GLY A 67 -25.46 -1.56 0.68
C GLY A 67 -25.72 -1.43 2.18
N ASP A 68 -26.16 -2.50 2.84
CA ASP A 68 -26.33 -2.56 4.30
C ASP A 68 -24.95 -2.50 4.99
N GLN A 69 -23.98 -3.30 4.57
CA GLN A 69 -22.61 -3.28 5.13
C GLN A 69 -21.98 -1.88 5.07
N LEU A 70 -22.07 -1.21 3.92
CA LEU A 70 -21.54 0.15 3.75
C LEU A 70 -22.25 1.17 4.66
N ARG A 71 -23.56 1.02 4.88
CA ARG A 71 -24.32 1.87 5.80
C ARG A 71 -23.94 1.63 7.26
N GLU A 72 -23.68 0.38 7.65
CA GLU A 72 -23.19 0.05 8.99
C GLU A 72 -21.82 0.69 9.25
N ILE A 73 -20.90 0.60 8.28
CA ILE A 73 -19.58 1.26 8.35
C ILE A 73 -19.74 2.79 8.48
N ASP A 74 -20.62 3.42 7.69
CA ASP A 74 -20.86 4.87 7.75
C ASP A 74 -21.47 5.29 9.10
N ALA A 75 -22.40 4.50 9.64
CA ALA A 75 -23.00 4.76 10.95
C ALA A 75 -21.96 4.83 12.08
N LEU A 76 -20.84 4.11 11.94
CA LEU A 76 -19.72 4.09 12.87
C LEU A 76 -18.60 5.08 12.51
N SER A 77 -18.71 5.82 11.40
CA SER A 77 -17.67 6.71 10.88
C SER A 77 -17.53 8.05 11.63
N ASN A 78 -18.43 8.34 12.58
CA ASN A 78 -18.35 9.52 13.45
C ASN A 78 -18.17 9.15 14.94
N PRO A 79 -17.01 8.58 15.32
CA PRO A 79 -16.74 8.15 16.68
C PRO A 79 -16.38 9.37 17.52
N ALA A 80 -17.37 10.05 18.09
CA ALA A 80 -17.12 10.99 19.16
C ALA A 80 -16.61 10.21 20.41
N LYS A 81 -15.35 9.78 20.39
CA LYS A 81 -14.59 9.11 21.47
C LYS A 81 -15.10 7.74 21.93
N ASP A 82 -15.64 6.92 21.05
CA ASP A 82 -15.95 5.53 21.37
C ASP A 82 -14.96 4.57 20.68
N SER A 83 -14.01 4.05 21.44
CA SER A 83 -13.03 3.07 20.94
C SER A 83 -13.67 1.74 20.57
N HIS A 84 -14.85 1.42 21.14
CA HIS A 84 -15.60 0.23 20.75
C HIS A 84 -16.16 0.42 19.34
N ALA A 85 -16.76 1.58 19.05
CA ALA A 85 -17.28 1.90 17.73
C ALA A 85 -16.16 1.95 16.66
N GLU A 86 -14.97 2.46 17.02
CA GLU A 86 -13.80 2.43 16.14
C GLU A 86 -13.38 0.99 15.80
N HIS A 87 -13.29 0.12 16.80
CA HIS A 87 -12.90 -1.27 16.60
C HIS A 87 -13.93 -2.05 15.77
N GLU A 88 -15.21 -1.85 16.05
CA GLU A 88 -16.31 -2.49 15.31
C GLU A 88 -16.32 -2.04 13.83
N ARG A 89 -16.11 -0.74 13.58
CA ARG A 89 -15.96 -0.22 12.22
C ARG A 89 -14.78 -0.86 11.50
N ASP A 90 -13.61 -0.91 12.15
CA ASP A 90 -12.40 -1.48 11.54
C ASP A 90 -12.59 -2.96 11.20
N GLN A 91 -13.28 -3.72 12.08
CA GLN A 91 -13.63 -5.10 11.80
C GLN A 91 -14.56 -5.23 10.58
N LEU A 92 -15.63 -4.42 10.49
CA LEU A 92 -16.54 -4.45 9.33
C LEU A 92 -15.82 -4.07 8.03
N VAL A 93 -14.90 -3.11 8.08
CA VAL A 93 -14.07 -2.72 6.93
C VAL A 93 -13.14 -3.87 6.53
N ASP A 94 -12.49 -4.53 7.48
CA ASP A 94 -11.62 -5.68 7.21
C ASP A 94 -12.41 -6.85 6.59
N GLU A 95 -13.61 -7.13 7.09
CA GLU A 95 -14.50 -8.16 6.54
C GLU A 95 -14.91 -7.82 5.10
N LEU A 96 -15.33 -6.58 4.82
CA LEU A 96 -15.65 -6.14 3.47
C LEU A 96 -14.43 -6.22 2.54
N LEU A 97 -13.26 -5.79 3.01
CA LEU A 97 -12.02 -5.85 2.24
C LEU A 97 -11.61 -7.30 1.93
N GLU A 98 -11.83 -8.23 2.84
CA GLU A 98 -11.53 -9.65 2.61
C GLU A 98 -12.47 -10.23 1.55
N GLN A 99 -13.75 -9.87 1.58
CA GLN A 99 -14.76 -10.28 0.58
C GLN A 99 -14.38 -9.83 -0.84
N VAL A 100 -13.85 -8.61 -0.99
CA VAL A 100 -13.41 -8.07 -2.29
C VAL A 100 -11.94 -8.36 -2.63
N GLY A 101 -11.25 -9.17 -1.81
CA GLY A 101 -9.84 -9.53 -2.00
C GLY A 101 -8.87 -8.34 -1.94
N GLY A 102 -9.23 -7.28 -1.20
CA GLY A 102 -8.47 -6.04 -1.03
C GLY A 102 -7.50 -6.02 0.15
N THR A 103 -7.51 -7.04 1.01
CA THR A 103 -6.67 -7.11 2.21
C THR A 103 -5.18 -7.30 1.92
N HIS A 104 -4.84 -7.88 0.76
CA HIS A 104 -3.45 -8.28 0.47
C HIS A 104 -3.01 -7.95 -0.95
N LEU A 105 -1.88 -7.26 -1.06
CA LEU A 105 -1.14 -7.13 -2.32
C LEU A 105 -0.18 -8.30 -2.50
N ARG A 106 -0.48 -9.17 -3.45
CA ARG A 106 0.41 -10.28 -3.84
C ARG A 106 1.45 -9.81 -4.85
N LEU A 107 2.71 -10.07 -4.56
CA LEU A 107 3.85 -9.83 -5.45
C LEU A 107 4.46 -11.17 -5.88
N HIS A 108 4.82 -11.30 -7.16
CA HIS A 108 5.28 -12.56 -7.73
C HIS A 108 6.64 -12.45 -8.43
N GLY A 109 7.52 -13.44 -8.24
CA GLY A 109 8.76 -13.61 -9.01
C GLY A 109 9.60 -12.34 -9.12
N ASP A 110 9.89 -11.93 -10.36
CA ASP A 110 10.67 -10.72 -10.67
C ASP A 110 10.08 -9.43 -10.09
N GLN A 111 8.77 -9.40 -9.82
CA GLN A 111 8.12 -8.25 -9.23
C GLN A 111 8.59 -8.00 -7.80
N VAL A 112 8.75 -9.07 -7.01
CA VAL A 112 9.26 -8.99 -5.63
C VAL A 112 10.65 -8.39 -5.63
N ARG A 113 11.53 -8.92 -6.50
CA ARG A 113 12.90 -8.42 -6.66
C ARG A 113 12.91 -6.94 -7.03
N ARG A 114 12.10 -6.55 -8.02
CA ARG A 114 12.05 -5.16 -8.48
C ARG A 114 11.54 -4.19 -7.41
N VAL A 115 10.49 -4.55 -6.67
CA VAL A 115 10.00 -3.73 -5.56
C VAL A 115 11.07 -3.60 -4.47
N ALA A 116 11.73 -4.70 -4.10
CA ALA A 116 12.82 -4.66 -3.12
C ALA A 116 13.97 -3.74 -3.54
N GLU A 117 14.42 -3.81 -4.79
CA GLU A 117 15.44 -2.91 -5.35
C GLU A 117 15.04 -1.43 -5.24
N LEU A 118 13.79 -1.11 -5.56
CA LEU A 118 13.26 0.26 -5.49
C LEU A 118 13.15 0.76 -4.04
N LEU A 119 12.68 -0.08 -3.12
CA LEU A 119 12.58 0.25 -1.70
C LEU A 119 13.96 0.47 -1.08
N LEU A 120 14.94 -0.40 -1.38
CA LEU A 120 16.32 -0.21 -0.92
C LEU A 120 16.91 1.11 -1.45
N SER A 121 16.67 1.42 -2.72
CA SER A 121 17.11 2.69 -3.34
C SER A 121 16.48 3.93 -2.68
N SER A 122 15.28 3.81 -2.10
CA SER A 122 14.56 4.93 -1.47
C SER A 122 15.17 5.39 -0.16
N ASN A 123 15.83 4.50 0.58
CA ASN A 123 16.38 4.79 1.92
C ASN A 123 17.71 5.57 1.89
N GLY A 124 18.08 6.13 0.73
CA GLY A 124 19.39 6.77 0.56
C GLY A 124 20.58 5.79 0.66
N ALA A 125 20.31 4.47 0.70
CA ALA A 125 21.28 3.43 0.40
C ALA A 125 21.59 3.51 -1.10
N GLY A 126 22.34 4.55 -1.47
CA GLY A 126 23.02 4.61 -2.75
C GLY A 126 23.79 3.32 -2.93
N THR A 127 23.68 2.77 -4.14
CA THR A 127 24.14 1.43 -4.56
C THR A 127 23.32 0.26 -4.00
N VAL A 128 22.19 -0.02 -4.66
CA VAL A 128 21.84 -1.41 -4.93
C VAL A 128 23.06 -2.00 -5.65
N ILE A 129 23.87 -2.78 -4.92
CA ILE A 129 24.92 -3.59 -5.52
C ILE A 129 24.20 -4.47 -6.53
N ALA A 130 24.38 -4.19 -7.82
CA ALA A 130 23.94 -5.06 -8.88
C ALA A 130 24.59 -6.43 -8.61
N MET A 131 23.81 -7.39 -8.10
CA MET A 131 24.26 -8.76 -7.94
C MET A 131 24.74 -9.24 -9.31
N PRO A 132 26.04 -9.56 -9.48
CA PRO A 132 26.55 -9.97 -10.78
C PRO A 132 25.82 -11.23 -11.23
N ARG A 133 25.33 -11.25 -12.47
CA ARG A 133 24.70 -12.40 -13.15
C ARG A 133 25.62 -13.64 -13.29
N GLN A 134 26.78 -13.66 -12.64
CA GLN A 134 27.89 -14.57 -12.93
C GLN A 134 27.84 -15.90 -12.15
N ARG A 135 26.73 -16.23 -11.46
CA ARG A 135 26.54 -17.55 -10.82
C ARG A 135 25.60 -18.51 -11.55
N GLN A 136 25.24 -18.24 -12.81
CA GLN A 136 24.42 -19.17 -13.61
C GLN A 136 25.17 -19.89 -14.74
N ALA A 137 26.45 -19.58 -14.97
CA ALA A 137 27.25 -20.17 -16.06
C ALA A 137 28.41 -21.08 -15.57
N GLY A 138 28.25 -21.71 -14.40
CA GLY A 138 29.30 -22.52 -13.77
C GLY A 138 28.82 -23.88 -13.25
N ALA A 139 27.79 -24.46 -13.86
CA ALA A 139 27.41 -25.85 -13.66
C ALA A 139 27.41 -26.53 -15.02
N ALA A 140 28.60 -26.94 -15.45
CA ALA A 140 28.84 -27.92 -16.50
C ALA A 140 29.83 -28.93 -15.93
#